data_AF-A0A5E4JJS6-F1
#
_entry.id   AF-A0A5E4JJS6-F1
#
_cell.length_a   1.000
_cell.length_b   1.000
_cell.length_c   1.000
_cell.angle_alpha   90.00
_cell.angle_beta   90.00
_cell.angle_gamma   90.00
#
_symmetry.space_group_name_H-M   'P 1'
#
loop_
_entity.id
_entity.type
_entity.pdbx_description
1 polymer ?
#
loop_
_entity_poly.entity_id
_entity_poly.type
_entity_poly.pdbx_seq_one_letter_code
_entity_poly.pdbx_strand_id
1 'polypeptide(L)'
;MPNRTILNKYGLFVSHVHKVLKKREHTLEDAELINKARLIATLSSNHSWRVHRFIHNKDVLDKDAINKEVVSAFTNGWKEIGENDIKEVVNSKIDPRSLSSVLQYTLDKEGRKRYGELLPKLKEEFVDGMEPIENRDQ
;
A
#
# COMPACT_ATOMS: atom_id res chain seq x y z
N MET A 1 9.10 7.93 33.04
CA MET A 1 9.73 6.92 32.18
C MET A 1 9.49 7.34 30.74
N PRO A 2 10.52 7.57 29.90
CA PRO A 2 10.29 7.89 28.50
C PRO A 2 9.81 6.61 27.80
N ASN A 3 8.63 6.68 27.17
CA ASN A 3 8.08 5.59 26.37
C ASN A 3 8.97 5.43 25.12
N ARG A 4 9.96 4.55 25.19
CA ARG A 4 10.69 4.07 24.00
C ARG A 4 9.72 3.25 23.15
N THR A 5 9.06 3.86 22.18
CA THR A 5 8.35 3.12 21.14
C THR A 5 9.38 2.70 20.10
N ILE A 6 9.88 1.47 20.21
CA ILE A 6 10.65 0.85 19.14
C ILE A 6 9.66 0.60 17.99
N LEU A 7 9.77 1.37 16.91
CA LEU A 7 8.97 1.19 15.71
C LEU A 7 9.88 0.67 14.60
N ASN A 8 9.40 -0.31 13.85
CA ASN A 8 10.02 -0.74 12.60
C ASN A 8 9.57 0.21 11.47
N LYS A 9 10.11 0.07 10.24
CA LYS A 9 9.74 0.97 9.12
C LYS A 9 8.23 0.89 8.80
N TYR A 10 7.61 -0.27 8.97
CA TYR A 10 6.18 -0.44 8.72
C TYR A 10 5.34 0.37 9.71
N GLY A 11 5.64 0.27 11.00
CA GLY A 11 4.97 1.04 12.06
C GLY A 11 5.16 2.55 11.89
N LEU A 12 6.36 3.00 11.49
CA LEU A 12 6.60 4.40 11.14
C LEU A 12 5.74 4.86 9.96
N PHE A 13 5.66 4.05 8.91
CA PHE A 13 4.83 4.37 7.74
C PHE A 13 3.34 4.49 8.10
N VAL A 14 2.79 3.52 8.84
CA VAL A 14 1.39 3.57 9.32
C VAL A 14 1.15 4.82 10.18
N SER A 15 2.09 5.14 11.09
CA SER A 15 2.02 6.37 11.90
C SER A 15 2.00 7.62 11.02
N HIS A 16 2.81 7.68 9.96
CA HIS A 16 2.80 8.79 9.02
C HIS A 16 1.48 8.89 8.25
N VAL A 17 0.92 7.76 7.78
CA VAL A 17 -0.42 7.73 7.15
C VAL A 17 -1.47 8.31 8.09
N HIS A 18 -1.50 7.87 9.35
CA HIS A 18 -2.44 8.39 10.34
C HIS A 18 -2.23 9.88 10.67
N LYS A 19 -1.00 10.39 10.61
CA LYS A 19 -0.72 11.83 10.75
C LYS A 19 -1.29 12.60 9.55
N VAL A 20 -1.10 12.11 8.33
CA VAL A 20 -1.64 12.73 7.11
C VAL A 20 -3.16 12.79 7.15
N LEU A 21 -3.85 11.73 7.60
CA LEU A 21 -5.32 11.70 7.74
C LEU A 21 -5.88 12.84 8.61
N LYS A 22 -5.10 13.35 9.56
CA LYS A 22 -5.51 14.42 10.48
C LYS A 22 -5.26 15.82 9.93
N LYS A 23 -4.54 15.95 8.80
CA LYS A 23 -4.25 17.25 8.20
C LYS A 23 -5.49 17.81 7.50
N ARG A 24 -5.62 19.13 7.53
CA ARG A 24 -6.68 19.85 6.78
C ARG A 24 -6.31 20.05 5.31
N GLU A 25 -5.03 20.16 5.02
CA GLU A 25 -4.47 20.35 3.68
C GLU A 25 -3.33 19.35 3.46
N HIS A 26 -3.25 18.78 2.26
CA HIS A 26 -2.26 17.79 1.89
C HIS A 26 -1.19 18.39 1.00
N THR A 27 0.08 18.17 1.36
CA THR A 27 1.24 18.55 0.54
C THR A 27 1.50 17.54 -0.58
N LEU A 28 2.47 17.83 -1.45
CA LEU A 28 2.93 16.87 -2.46
C LEU A 28 3.56 15.61 -1.84
N GLU A 29 4.28 15.77 -0.72
CA GLU A 29 4.83 14.64 0.04
C GLU A 29 3.71 13.77 0.63
N ASP A 30 2.65 14.40 1.15
CA ASP A 30 1.47 13.69 1.62
C ASP A 30 0.82 12.88 0.49
N ALA A 31 0.77 13.45 -0.73
CA ALA A 31 0.23 12.75 -1.89
C ALA A 31 1.06 11.51 -2.27
N GLU A 32 2.39 11.54 -2.15
CA GLU A 32 3.22 10.36 -2.37
C GLU A 32 2.91 9.26 -1.34
N LEU A 33 2.85 9.64 -0.07
CA LEU A 33 2.57 8.73 1.03
C LEU A 33 1.17 8.09 0.92
N ILE A 34 0.16 8.88 0.56
CA ILE A 34 -1.20 8.40 0.27
C ILE A 34 -1.18 7.40 -0.89
N ASN A 35 -0.42 7.66 -1.95
CA ASN A 35 -0.39 6.75 -3.09
C ASN A 35 0.29 5.43 -2.77
N LYS A 36 1.34 5.43 -1.94
CA LYS A 36 1.93 4.19 -1.38
C LYS A 36 0.89 3.42 -0.57
N ALA A 37 0.16 4.10 0.32
CA ALA A 37 -0.88 3.48 1.14
C ALA A 37 -2.03 2.90 0.31
N ARG A 38 -2.47 3.59 -0.74
CA ARG A 38 -3.48 3.11 -1.69
C ARG A 38 -3.05 1.86 -2.42
N LEU A 39 -1.78 1.81 -2.84
CA LEU A 39 -1.23 0.62 -3.49
C LEU A 39 -1.20 -0.57 -2.53
N ILE A 40 -0.79 -0.36 -1.27
CA ILE A 40 -0.80 -1.39 -0.23
C ILE A 40 -2.22 -1.92 -0.01
N ALA A 41 -3.20 -1.02 0.22
CA ALA A 41 -4.60 -1.41 0.38
C ALA A 41 -5.19 -2.12 -0.85
N THR A 42 -4.73 -1.78 -2.05
CA THR A 42 -5.19 -2.45 -3.28
C THR A 42 -4.69 -3.89 -3.37
N LEU A 43 -3.50 -4.18 -2.82
CA LEU A 43 -2.82 -5.47 -3.00
C LEU A 43 -2.95 -6.40 -1.79
N SER A 44 -3.25 -5.85 -0.62
CA SER A 44 -3.42 -6.64 0.60
C SER A 44 -4.74 -7.40 0.61
N SER A 45 -4.70 -8.66 1.07
CA SER A 45 -5.87 -9.52 1.20
C SER A 45 -6.91 -8.98 2.19
N ASN A 46 -6.49 -8.18 3.17
CA ASN A 46 -7.35 -7.58 4.18
C ASN A 46 -8.29 -6.52 3.59
N HIS A 47 -7.85 -5.83 2.54
CA HIS A 47 -8.57 -4.70 1.94
C HIS A 47 -9.17 -5.03 0.57
N SER A 48 -8.53 -5.92 -0.18
CA SER A 48 -8.89 -6.26 -1.57
C SER A 48 -8.73 -7.76 -1.82
N TRP A 49 -9.64 -8.57 -1.26
CA TRP A 49 -9.55 -10.03 -1.33
C TRP A 49 -9.60 -10.57 -2.76
N ARG A 50 -10.47 -10.03 -3.63
CA ARG A 50 -10.59 -10.48 -5.02
C ARG A 50 -9.34 -10.13 -5.82
N VAL A 51 -8.77 -8.94 -5.60
CA VAL A 51 -7.48 -8.55 -6.18
C VAL A 51 -6.39 -9.51 -5.73
N HIS A 52 -6.29 -9.77 -4.43
CA HIS A 52 -5.30 -10.69 -3.87
C HIS A 52 -5.41 -12.09 -4.49
N ARG A 53 -6.63 -12.66 -4.58
CA ARG A 53 -6.82 -13.98 -5.20
C ARG A 53 -6.46 -13.99 -6.69
N PHE A 54 -6.80 -12.95 -7.44
CA PHE A 54 -6.42 -12.86 -8.84
C PHE A 54 -4.89 -12.87 -9.00
N ILE A 55 -4.17 -12.09 -8.19
CA ILE A 55 -2.71 -11.98 -8.27
C ILE A 55 -2.01 -13.26 -7.82
N HIS A 56 -2.44 -13.86 -6.70
CA HIS A 56 -1.70 -14.95 -6.06
C HIS A 56 -2.24 -16.35 -6.35
N ASN A 57 -3.55 -16.48 -6.56
CA ASN A 57 -4.20 -17.79 -6.75
C ASN A 57 -4.51 -18.08 -8.23
N LYS A 58 -4.19 -17.14 -9.15
CA LYS A 58 -4.47 -17.23 -10.59
C LYS A 58 -5.96 -17.45 -10.90
N ASP A 59 -6.81 -16.85 -10.07
CA ASP A 59 -8.25 -16.84 -10.29
C ASP A 59 -8.61 -16.12 -11.59
N VAL A 60 -9.83 -16.36 -12.07
CA VAL A 60 -10.38 -15.63 -13.21
C VAL A 60 -10.53 -14.15 -12.85
N LEU A 61 -10.15 -13.28 -13.79
CA LEU A 61 -10.29 -11.83 -13.66
C LEU A 61 -11.77 -11.41 -13.66
N ASP A 62 -12.33 -11.22 -12.46
CA ASP A 62 -13.63 -10.59 -12.26
C ASP A 62 -13.47 -9.06 -12.28
N LYS A 63 -13.67 -8.47 -13.46
CA LYS A 63 -13.39 -7.05 -13.74
C LYS A 63 -14.20 -6.11 -12.84
N ASP A 64 -15.47 -6.41 -12.63
CA ASP A 64 -16.37 -5.54 -11.87
C ASP A 64 -16.06 -5.59 -10.38
N ALA A 65 -15.78 -6.78 -9.84
CA ALA A 65 -15.38 -6.94 -8.45
C ALA A 65 -14.02 -6.28 -8.19
N ILE A 66 -13.04 -6.49 -9.07
CA ILE A 66 -11.72 -5.89 -8.95
C ILE A 66 -11.80 -4.37 -9.01
N ASN A 67 -12.54 -3.80 -9.97
CA ASN A 67 -12.71 -2.36 -10.07
C ASN A 67 -13.32 -1.77 -8.78
N LYS A 68 -14.35 -2.42 -8.22
CA LYS A 68 -14.95 -2.00 -6.94
C LYS A 68 -13.95 -2.02 -5.78
N GLU A 69 -13.14 -3.07 -5.68
CA GLU A 69 -12.11 -3.17 -4.63
C GLU A 69 -11.02 -2.11 -4.80
N VAL A 70 -10.51 -1.89 -6.02
CA VAL A 70 -9.49 -0.84 -6.27
C VAL A 70 -10.05 0.54 -5.92
N VAL A 71 -11.29 0.86 -6.35
CA VAL A 71 -11.94 2.13 -6.00
C VAL A 71 -12.12 2.26 -4.48
N SER A 72 -12.52 1.19 -3.80
CA SER A 72 -12.66 1.15 -2.35
C SER A 72 -11.32 1.39 -1.64
N ALA A 73 -10.25 0.72 -2.09
CA ALA A 73 -8.91 0.90 -1.56
C ALA A 73 -8.41 2.34 -1.76
N PHE A 74 -8.72 2.97 -2.89
CA PHE A 74 -8.31 4.34 -3.21
C PHE A 74 -9.07 5.41 -2.42
N THR A 75 -10.32 5.13 -2.07
CA THR A 75 -11.19 6.07 -1.35
C THR A 75 -11.04 5.94 0.17
N ASN A 76 -11.09 4.71 0.70
CA ASN A 76 -11.14 4.45 2.14
C ASN A 76 -10.13 3.42 2.64
N GLY A 77 -9.86 2.33 1.91
CA GLY A 77 -9.02 1.24 2.43
C GLY A 77 -7.61 1.69 2.85
N TRP A 78 -7.01 2.61 2.09
CA TRP A 78 -5.69 3.17 2.43
C TRP A 78 -5.60 3.86 3.80
N LYS A 79 -6.73 4.28 4.37
CA LYS A 79 -6.80 4.97 5.67
C LYS A 79 -6.69 3.99 6.85
N GLU A 80 -6.91 2.71 6.60
CA GLU A 80 -7.03 1.65 7.61
C GLU A 80 -5.91 0.61 7.48
N ILE A 81 -4.85 0.92 6.73
CA ILE A 81 -3.73 -0.02 6.55
C ILE A 81 -2.94 -0.21 7.85
N GLY A 82 -2.57 -1.46 8.11
CA GLY A 82 -1.71 -1.86 9.22
C GLY A 82 -0.36 -2.42 8.77
N GLU A 83 0.50 -2.72 9.74
CA GLU A 83 1.84 -3.29 9.48
C GLU A 83 1.76 -4.64 8.75
N ASN A 84 0.72 -5.44 9.02
CA ASN A 84 0.52 -6.74 8.36
C ASN A 84 0.22 -6.57 6.88
N ASP A 85 -0.54 -5.55 6.48
CA ASP A 85 -0.87 -5.28 5.08
C ASP A 85 0.41 -4.90 4.31
N ILE A 86 1.26 -4.07 4.92
CA ILE A 86 2.55 -3.68 4.34
C ILE A 86 3.45 -4.92 4.21
N LYS A 87 3.57 -5.70 5.28
CA LYS A 87 4.38 -6.93 5.32
C LYS A 87 3.93 -7.92 4.25
N GLU A 88 2.64 -8.13 4.09
CA GLU A 88 2.07 -9.01 3.06
C GLU A 88 2.50 -8.53 1.66
N VAL A 89 2.22 -7.27 1.33
CA VAL A 89 2.47 -6.73 -0.01
C VAL A 89 3.96 -6.70 -0.34
N VAL A 90 4.82 -6.29 0.60
CA VAL A 90 6.27 -6.22 0.39
C VAL A 90 6.86 -7.60 0.14
N ASN A 91 6.46 -8.61 0.92
CA ASN A 91 7.01 -9.97 0.83
C ASN A 91 6.37 -10.83 -0.26
N SER A 92 5.20 -10.44 -0.77
CA SER A 92 4.50 -11.18 -1.82
C SER A 92 5.26 -11.11 -3.15
N LYS A 93 5.17 -12.17 -3.98
CA LYS A 93 5.61 -12.10 -5.38
C LYS A 93 4.41 -11.68 -6.23
N ILE A 94 4.50 -10.50 -6.83
CA ILE A 94 3.45 -9.92 -7.67
C ILE A 94 3.98 -9.83 -9.08
N ASP A 95 3.35 -10.54 -10.00
CA ASP A 95 3.69 -10.47 -11.42
C ASP A 95 3.26 -9.11 -12.02
N PRO A 96 4.16 -8.38 -12.72
CA PRO A 96 3.85 -7.08 -13.28
C PRO A 96 2.68 -7.08 -14.28
N ARG A 97 2.45 -8.18 -15.01
CA ARG A 97 1.33 -8.27 -15.96
C ARG A 97 -0.01 -8.39 -15.23
N SER A 98 -0.02 -9.15 -14.13
CA SER A 98 -1.18 -9.29 -13.24
C SER A 98 -1.53 -7.96 -12.58
N LEU A 99 -0.53 -7.25 -12.05
CA LEU A 99 -0.73 -5.89 -11.53
C LEU A 99 -1.28 -4.93 -12.59
N SER A 100 -0.68 -4.92 -13.78
CA SER A 100 -1.14 -4.07 -14.89
C SER A 100 -2.60 -4.36 -15.27
N SER A 101 -2.99 -5.64 -15.26
CA SER A 101 -4.37 -6.06 -15.53
C SER A 101 -5.35 -5.56 -14.48
N VAL A 102 -5.00 -5.59 -13.20
CA VAL A 102 -5.81 -5.03 -12.11
C VAL A 102 -6.01 -3.52 -12.29
N LEU A 103 -4.92 -2.80 -12.55
CA LEU A 103 -4.93 -1.34 -12.63
C LEU A 103 -5.64 -0.82 -13.90
N GLN A 104 -5.66 -1.59 -14.99
CA GLN A 104 -6.23 -1.18 -16.28
C GLN A 104 -7.70 -0.79 -16.24
N TYR A 105 -8.49 -1.39 -15.35
CA TYR A 105 -9.93 -1.13 -15.30
C TYR A 105 -10.31 0.08 -14.45
N THR A 106 -9.38 0.58 -13.65
CA THR A 106 -9.65 1.66 -12.69
C THR A 106 -8.87 2.93 -13.00
N LEU A 107 -7.66 2.78 -13.55
CA LEU A 107 -6.73 3.88 -13.77
C LEU A 107 -6.49 4.11 -15.26
N ASP A 108 -6.24 5.37 -15.59
CA ASP A 108 -5.79 5.77 -16.91
C ASP A 108 -4.35 5.28 -17.20
N LYS A 109 -3.82 5.65 -18.36
CA LYS A 109 -2.47 5.21 -18.79
C LYS A 109 -1.38 5.74 -17.86
N GLU A 110 -1.51 6.98 -17.40
CA GLU A 110 -0.52 7.62 -16.53
C GLU A 110 -0.54 7.02 -15.12
N GLY A 111 -1.73 6.84 -14.55
CA GLY A 111 -1.92 6.17 -13.27
C GLY A 111 -1.37 4.75 -13.28
N ARG A 112 -1.66 3.96 -14.32
CA ARG A 112 -1.08 2.62 -14.49
C ARG A 112 0.44 2.62 -14.46
N LYS A 113 1.07 3.53 -15.21
CA LYS A 113 2.53 3.66 -15.24
C LYS A 113 3.05 4.02 -13.85
N ARG A 114 2.48 5.03 -13.23
CA ARG A 114 2.87 5.51 -11.89
C ARG A 114 2.83 4.39 -10.85
N TYR A 115 1.72 3.66 -10.75
CA TYR A 115 1.57 2.59 -9.76
C TYR A 115 2.38 1.34 -10.10
N GLY A 116 2.59 1.05 -11.39
CA GLY A 116 3.51 -0.01 -11.84
C GLY A 116 4.97 0.26 -11.45
N GLU A 117 5.41 1.51 -11.50
CA GLU A 117 6.74 1.95 -11.06
C GLU A 117 6.85 2.12 -9.54
N LEU A 118 5.71 2.32 -8.85
CA LEU A 118 5.68 2.53 -7.41
C LEU A 118 5.92 1.22 -6.63
N LEU A 119 5.39 0.08 -7.11
CA LEU A 119 5.52 -1.19 -6.40
C LEU A 119 6.98 -1.62 -6.17
N PRO A 120 7.88 -1.60 -7.18
CA PRO A 120 9.29 -1.93 -6.96
C PRO A 120 9.96 -1.01 -5.95
N LYS A 121 9.75 0.32 -6.07
CA LYS A 121 10.31 1.31 -5.14
C LYS A 121 9.85 1.08 -3.71
N LEU A 122 8.56 0.79 -3.54
CA LEU A 122 7.97 0.46 -2.25
C LEU A 122 8.64 -0.77 -1.64
N LYS A 123 8.88 -1.82 -2.44
CA LYS A 123 9.57 -3.03 -1.96
C LYS A 123 11.03 -2.79 -1.57
N GLU A 124 11.74 -1.97 -2.34
CA GLU A 124 13.13 -1.59 -2.02
C GLU A 124 13.20 -0.77 -0.73
N GLU A 125 12.33 0.22 -0.56
CA GLU A 125 12.25 1.07 0.64
C GLU A 125 12.02 0.25 1.93
N PHE A 126 11.22 -0.81 1.81
CA PHE A 126 10.73 -1.63 2.90
C PHE A 126 11.42 -2.98 3.05
N VAL A 127 12.51 -3.26 2.32
CA VAL A 127 13.17 -4.57 2.30
C VAL A 127 13.64 -5.03 3.70
N ASP A 128 14.12 -4.08 4.52
CA ASP A 128 14.53 -4.29 5.92
C ASP A 128 13.47 -3.78 6.91
N GLY A 129 12.21 -3.68 6.49
CA GLY A 129 11.20 -2.90 7.19
C GLY A 129 10.72 -3.46 8.53
N MET A 130 11.11 -4.70 8.85
CA MET A 130 10.88 -5.33 10.16
C MET A 130 12.02 -5.10 11.16
N GLU A 131 13.15 -4.51 10.74
CA GLU A 131 14.24 -4.21 11.66
C GLU A 131 13.83 -3.12 12.66
N PRO A 132 14.14 -3.28 13.95
CA PRO A 132 13.80 -2.28 14.96
C PRO A 132 14.59 -1.00 14.73
N ILE A 133 13.91 0.15 14.63
CA ILE A 133 14.57 1.45 14.59
C ILE A 133 14.60 2.00 16.02
N GLU A 134 15.80 2.10 16.59
CA GLU A 134 15.98 2.78 17.87
C GLU A 134 15.82 4.29 17.67
N ASN A 135 14.68 4.85 18.09
CA ASN A 135 14.56 6.29 18.28
C ASN A 135 15.42 6.69 19.48
N ARG A 136 16.61 7.25 19.22
CA ARG A 136 17.31 8.07 20.20
C ARG A 136 16.73 9.47 20.09
N ASP A 137 15.82 9.81 20.99
CA ASP A 137 15.31 11.17 21.14
C ASP A 137 16.50 12.16 21.16
N GLN A 138 16.51 13.11 20.22
CA GLN A 138 17.31 14.34 20.29
C GLN A 138 16.53 15.40 21.05
#